data_AF-A0A1Y1L0N3-F1
#
_entry.id   AF-A0A1Y1L0N3-F1
#
_cell.length_a   1.000
_cell.length_b   1.000
_cell.length_c   1.000
_cell.angle_alpha   90.00
_cell.angle_beta   90.00
_cell.angle_gamma   90.00
#
_symmetry.space_group_name_H-M   'P 1'
#
loop_
_entity.id
_entity.type
_entity.pdbx_description
1 polymer ?
#
loop_
_entity_poly.entity_id
_entity_poly.type
_entity_poly.pdbx_seq_one_letter_code
_entity_poly.pdbx_strand_id
1 'polypeptide(L)'
;MRHIAALLPNSVWGNVLFVVICMSWTYNVINGVPCDDNNTAVLDTRDLWRIPNTIQCVDIRSLGNRSFIPDFPGIQSATTLHADHMRLVTVPDFVLIKLPNLQLLDLSGNRLRKIVKDIFLPYEKLDTLLINDNEILLPKTPFLNSKSISTLVLSNNKIKKLKLNTFMQLPNLVKLYLDRNLLNQVNPNTFNTLKHLKYLHLGSNQFKALPQIALVQSEAVLIFKGNPFNKINVNDTSRI
;
A
#
# COMPACT_ATOMS: atom_id res chain seq x y z
N MET A 1 -19.19 -15.45 -7.75
CA MET A 1 -20.26 -14.84 -8.56
C MET A 1 -19.62 -14.06 -9.68
N ARG A 2 -19.96 -14.40 -10.93
CA ARG A 2 -19.43 -13.75 -12.14
C ARG A 2 -20.02 -12.33 -12.26
N HIS A 3 -19.18 -11.31 -12.47
CA HIS A 3 -19.66 -10.01 -12.92
C HIS A 3 -19.25 -9.78 -14.37
N ILE A 4 -20.28 -9.68 -15.20
CA ILE A 4 -20.27 -9.40 -16.63
C ILE A 4 -19.89 -7.94 -16.83
N ALA A 5 -18.88 -7.69 -17.67
CA ALA A 5 -18.56 -6.34 -18.13
C ALA A 5 -19.62 -5.92 -19.16
N ALA A 6 -20.38 -4.86 -18.86
CA ALA A 6 -21.23 -4.20 -19.83
C ALA A 6 -20.39 -3.20 -20.63
N LEU A 7 -20.29 -3.42 -21.94
CA LEU A 7 -19.80 -2.44 -22.90
C LEU A 7 -20.91 -1.40 -23.12
N LEU A 8 -20.60 -0.10 -22.97
CA LEU A 8 -21.43 0.98 -23.50
C LEU A 8 -20.76 1.57 -24.75
N PRO A 9 -21.54 2.10 -25.72
CA PRO A 9 -21.07 2.35 -27.08
C PRO A 9 -20.23 3.61 -27.19
N ASN A 10 -19.21 3.55 -28.05
CA ASN A 10 -18.39 4.67 -28.48
C ASN A 10 -19.23 5.68 -29.29
N SER A 11 -19.52 6.84 -28.71
CA SER A 11 -19.56 8.12 -29.44
C SER A 11 -19.83 9.27 -28.48
N VAL A 12 -19.14 10.39 -28.73
CA VAL A 12 -19.19 11.68 -28.02
C VAL A 12 -18.17 11.79 -26.88
N TRP A 13 -17.44 12.90 -26.87
CA TRP A 13 -16.34 13.35 -25.98
C TRP A 13 -14.92 12.99 -26.47
N GLY A 14 -14.28 13.97 -27.11
CA GLY A 14 -12.96 13.87 -27.73
C GLY A 14 -11.79 13.82 -26.76
N ASN A 15 -10.68 13.25 -27.25
CA ASN A 15 -9.27 13.39 -26.83
C ASN A 15 -8.98 13.67 -25.35
N VAL A 16 -9.64 12.95 -24.43
CA VAL A 16 -9.16 12.74 -23.08
C VAL A 16 -8.83 11.27 -22.95
N LEU A 17 -7.55 10.97 -22.75
CA LEU A 17 -7.05 9.62 -22.51
C LEU A 17 -7.63 9.13 -21.18
N PHE A 18 -8.77 8.45 -21.22
CA PHE A 18 -9.29 7.75 -20.05
C PHE A 18 -8.39 6.55 -19.79
N VAL A 19 -7.40 6.71 -18.92
CA VAL A 19 -6.73 5.57 -18.31
C VAL A 19 -7.74 4.97 -17.32
N VAL A 20 -8.59 4.08 -17.81
CA VAL A 20 -9.37 3.19 -16.97
C VAL A 20 -8.38 2.22 -16.35
N ILE A 21 -7.77 2.60 -15.22
CA ILE A 21 -7.00 1.66 -14.41
C ILE A 21 -8.02 0.79 -13.67
N CYS A 22 -8.50 -0.25 -14.34
CA CYS A 22 -9.09 -1.40 -13.68
C CYS A 22 -7.92 -2.19 -13.06
N MET A 23 -7.46 -1.81 -11.87
CA MET A 23 -6.52 -2.64 -11.11
C MET A 23 -7.29 -3.82 -10.52
N SER A 24 -7.49 -4.87 -11.31
CA SER A 24 -7.39 -6.20 -10.73
C SER A 24 -5.94 -6.34 -10.26
N TRP A 25 -5.74 -6.52 -8.95
CA TRP A 25 -4.44 -6.76 -8.31
C TRP A 25 -3.85 -8.11 -8.74
N THR A 26 -3.60 -8.29 -10.03
CA THR A 26 -2.94 -9.47 -10.56
C THR A 26 -1.45 -9.21 -10.44
N TYR A 27 -0.88 -9.81 -9.40
CA TYR A 27 0.55 -9.99 -9.13
C TYR A 27 1.28 -8.72 -8.66
N ASN A 28 1.69 -8.73 -7.39
CA ASN A 28 2.58 -7.74 -6.81
C ASN A 28 3.96 -7.87 -7.48
N VAL A 29 4.24 -7.03 -8.47
CA VAL A 29 5.49 -7.08 -9.26
C VAL A 29 6.53 -6.14 -8.64
N ILE A 30 7.75 -6.64 -8.47
CA ILE A 30 8.93 -5.80 -8.18
C ILE A 30 9.93 -5.94 -9.32
N ASN A 31 10.46 -4.82 -9.82
CA ASN A 31 11.47 -4.80 -10.89
C ASN A 31 11.08 -5.63 -12.13
N GLY A 32 9.79 -5.74 -12.42
CA GLY A 32 9.28 -6.52 -13.55
C GLY A 32 9.20 -8.04 -13.34
N VAL A 33 9.56 -8.56 -12.16
CA VAL A 33 9.48 -10.00 -11.88
C VAL A 33 8.27 -10.32 -10.98
N PRO A 34 7.24 -11.01 -11.49
CA PRO A 34 6.12 -11.48 -10.67
C PRO A 34 6.49 -12.74 -9.89
N CYS A 35 5.87 -12.92 -8.73
CA CYS A 35 5.90 -14.20 -8.02
C CYS A 35 5.05 -15.24 -8.74
N ASP A 36 5.60 -16.44 -8.92
CA ASP A 36 4.95 -17.61 -9.49
C ASP A 36 5.35 -18.89 -8.73
N ASP A 37 4.85 -20.05 -9.16
CA ASP A 37 5.12 -21.33 -8.51
C ASP A 37 6.59 -21.78 -8.59
N ASN A 38 7.41 -21.18 -9.47
CA ASN A 38 8.80 -21.55 -9.69
C ASN A 38 9.78 -20.70 -8.87
N ASN A 39 9.42 -19.47 -8.49
CA ASN A 39 10.28 -18.55 -7.73
C ASN A 39 9.76 -18.25 -6.31
N THR A 40 8.67 -18.90 -5.88
CA THR A 40 8.07 -18.71 -4.55
C THR A 40 8.39 -19.85 -3.59
N ALA A 41 9.02 -19.53 -2.47
CA ALA A 41 9.13 -20.41 -1.31
C ALA A 41 7.81 -20.42 -0.53
N VAL A 42 7.12 -21.55 -0.50
CA VAL A 42 5.86 -21.70 0.25
C VAL A 42 6.15 -22.34 1.61
N LEU A 43 5.88 -21.57 2.67
CA LEU A 43 6.07 -21.99 4.06
C LEU A 43 4.70 -22.34 4.66
N ASP A 44 4.48 -23.62 4.90
CA ASP A 44 3.20 -24.14 5.37
C ASP A 44 3.31 -24.96 6.67
N THR A 45 2.15 -25.40 7.16
CA THR A 45 2.01 -26.15 8.42
C THR A 45 2.29 -27.65 8.31
N ARG A 46 2.43 -28.19 7.09
CA ARG A 46 2.55 -29.65 6.87
C ARG A 46 3.97 -30.16 7.03
N ASP A 47 4.90 -29.28 7.43
CA ASP A 47 6.35 -29.53 7.43
C ASP A 47 6.88 -29.94 6.03
N LEU A 48 6.11 -29.62 4.97
CA LEU A 48 6.41 -29.88 3.55
C LEU A 48 6.76 -28.57 2.85
N TRP A 49 7.81 -27.89 3.32
CA TRP A 49 8.25 -26.64 2.72
C TRP A 49 8.77 -26.86 1.30
N ARG A 50 8.30 -26.03 0.38
CA ARG A 50 8.77 -26.02 -1.01
C ARG A 50 9.64 -24.80 -1.18
N ILE A 51 10.94 -25.03 -1.35
CA ILE A 51 11.97 -24.00 -1.46
C ILE A 51 12.63 -24.16 -2.84
N PRO A 52 12.27 -23.32 -3.82
CA PRO A 52 12.94 -23.31 -5.12
C PRO A 52 14.43 -22.96 -5.03
N ASN A 53 15.19 -23.27 -6.09
CA ASN A 53 16.62 -22.94 -6.15
C ASN A 53 16.89 -21.46 -6.50
N THR A 54 15.86 -20.70 -6.89
CA THR A 54 15.97 -19.29 -7.33
C THR A 54 14.90 -18.43 -6.66
N ILE A 55 14.79 -18.53 -5.34
CA ILE A 55 13.73 -17.86 -4.58
C ILE A 55 13.84 -16.35 -4.70
N GLN A 56 12.71 -15.76 -5.06
CA GLN A 56 12.48 -14.32 -5.05
C GLN A 56 11.32 -13.94 -4.12
N CYS A 57 10.39 -14.86 -3.88
CA CYS A 57 9.20 -14.62 -3.10
C CYS A 57 9.09 -15.63 -1.96
N VAL A 58 8.57 -15.18 -0.83
CA VAL A 58 8.21 -16.04 0.30
C VAL A 58 6.72 -15.90 0.54
N ASP A 59 6.01 -17.01 0.59
CA ASP A 59 4.59 -17.08 0.90
C ASP A 59 4.38 -17.78 2.24
N ILE A 60 3.84 -17.05 3.22
CA ILE A 60 3.50 -17.57 4.54
C ILE A 60 1.99 -17.69 4.77
N ARG A 61 1.15 -17.48 3.76
CA ARG A 61 -0.31 -17.45 3.92
C ARG A 61 -0.90 -18.76 4.46
N SER A 62 -0.19 -19.87 4.22
CA SER A 62 -0.55 -21.21 4.70
C SER A 62 0.17 -21.63 5.99
N LEU A 63 0.93 -20.73 6.61
CA LEU A 63 1.76 -21.02 7.79
C LEU A 63 0.94 -21.20 9.09
N GLY A 64 -0.33 -20.78 9.09
CA GLY A 64 -1.21 -20.87 10.26
C GLY A 64 -0.70 -20.06 11.44
N ASN A 65 -0.86 -20.58 12.66
CA ASN A 65 -0.45 -19.92 13.91
C ASN A 65 1.03 -20.18 14.28
N ARG A 66 1.87 -20.70 13.37
CA ARG A 66 3.28 -20.90 13.68
C ARG A 66 3.96 -19.52 13.85
N SER A 67 4.55 -19.31 15.01
CA SER A 67 5.31 -18.10 15.34
C SER A 67 6.82 -18.28 15.12
N PHE A 68 7.23 -19.44 14.62
CA PHE A 68 8.61 -19.81 14.39
C PHE A 68 8.76 -20.46 13.02
N ILE A 69 9.79 -20.02 12.30
CA ILE A 69 10.27 -20.62 11.05
C ILE A 69 11.74 -20.98 11.30
N PRO A 70 12.19 -22.22 11.02
CA PRO A 70 13.59 -22.55 11.05
C PRO A 70 14.42 -21.65 10.14
N ASP A 71 15.73 -21.65 10.35
CA ASP A 71 16.59 -20.86 9.49
C ASP A 71 16.65 -21.49 8.08
N PHE A 72 16.17 -20.77 7.08
CA PHE A 72 16.30 -21.14 5.67
C PHE A 72 17.24 -20.16 4.98
N PRO A 73 18.53 -20.49 4.83
CA PRO A 73 19.44 -19.64 4.07
C PRO A 73 18.92 -19.31 2.66
N GLY A 74 18.18 -20.24 2.04
CA GLY A 74 17.59 -20.07 0.71
C GLY A 74 16.54 -18.97 0.57
N ILE A 75 15.91 -18.50 1.66
CA ILE A 75 14.92 -17.40 1.58
C ILE A 75 15.55 -16.00 1.72
N GLN A 76 16.84 -15.91 2.07
CA GLN A 76 17.50 -14.62 2.34
C GLN A 76 17.68 -13.77 1.06
N SER A 77 17.64 -14.39 -0.12
CA SER A 77 17.63 -13.70 -1.42
C SER A 77 16.27 -13.13 -1.79
N ALA A 78 15.20 -13.50 -1.09
CA ALA A 78 13.85 -13.08 -1.42
C ALA A 78 13.69 -11.57 -1.29
N THR A 79 12.96 -11.00 -2.24
CA THR A 79 12.62 -9.59 -2.32
C THR A 79 11.14 -9.35 -2.01
N THR A 80 10.31 -10.41 -2.02
CA THR A 80 8.87 -10.30 -1.78
C THR A 80 8.45 -11.20 -0.61
N LEU A 81 7.60 -10.66 0.27
CA LEU A 81 6.89 -11.44 1.28
C LEU A 81 5.38 -11.28 1.12
N HIS A 82 4.69 -12.42 0.93
CA HIS A 82 3.24 -12.54 0.99
C HIS A 82 2.80 -13.02 2.36
N ALA A 83 2.17 -12.11 3.11
CA ALA A 83 1.59 -12.35 4.42
C ALA A 83 0.15 -11.81 4.51
N ASP A 84 -0.53 -11.70 3.37
CA ASP A 84 -1.88 -11.19 3.24
C ASP A 84 -2.95 -12.21 3.67
N HIS A 85 -4.12 -11.73 4.10
CA HIS A 85 -5.29 -12.54 4.45
C HIS A 85 -5.06 -13.59 5.56
N MET A 86 -4.06 -13.39 6.42
CA MET A 86 -3.67 -14.30 7.49
C MET A 86 -4.34 -14.01 8.85
N ARG A 87 -5.21 -12.99 8.92
CA ARG A 87 -5.83 -12.49 10.18
C ARG A 87 -4.80 -12.00 11.21
N LEU A 88 -3.62 -11.56 10.75
CA LEU A 88 -2.55 -11.08 11.62
C LEU A 88 -3.00 -9.84 12.40
N VAL A 89 -2.69 -9.80 13.68
CA VAL A 89 -2.92 -8.64 14.56
C VAL A 89 -1.68 -7.77 14.74
N THR A 90 -0.50 -8.33 14.42
CA THR A 90 0.81 -7.68 14.43
C THR A 90 1.58 -8.06 13.17
N VAL A 91 2.57 -7.25 12.79
CA VAL A 91 3.51 -7.58 11.71
C VAL A 91 4.25 -8.88 12.09
N PRO A 92 4.48 -9.82 11.15
CA PRO A 92 5.09 -11.11 11.44
C PRO A 92 6.62 -11.01 11.48
N ASP A 93 7.15 -10.40 12.54
CA ASP A 93 8.59 -10.10 12.68
C ASP A 93 9.48 -11.35 12.58
N PHE A 94 8.97 -12.52 13.00
CA PHE A 94 9.68 -13.79 12.99
C PHE A 94 10.13 -14.24 11.58
N VAL A 95 9.39 -13.89 10.53
CA VAL A 95 9.80 -14.12 9.13
C VAL A 95 10.52 -12.92 8.55
N LEU A 96 10.08 -11.71 8.92
CA LEU A 96 10.61 -10.45 8.40
C LEU A 96 12.14 -10.36 8.59
N ILE A 97 12.61 -10.72 9.78
CA ILE A 97 14.06 -10.71 10.13
C ILE A 97 14.92 -11.64 9.25
N LYS A 98 14.29 -12.58 8.54
CA LYS A 98 14.97 -13.52 7.63
C LYS A 98 15.09 -13.01 6.20
N LEU A 99 14.52 -11.84 5.90
CA LEU A 99 14.39 -11.28 4.55
C LEU A 99 15.10 -9.92 4.44
N PRO A 100 16.44 -9.88 4.52
CA PRO A 100 17.19 -8.61 4.54
C PRO A 100 17.09 -7.83 3.21
N ASN A 101 16.71 -8.49 2.12
CA ASN A 101 16.61 -7.89 0.78
C ASN A 101 15.18 -7.50 0.39
N LEU A 102 14.25 -7.44 1.35
CA LEU A 102 12.84 -7.19 1.11
C LEU A 102 12.63 -5.85 0.37
N GLN A 103 11.89 -5.93 -0.73
CA GLN A 103 11.49 -4.82 -1.59
C GLN A 103 9.97 -4.65 -1.62
N LEU A 104 9.20 -5.74 -1.45
CA LEU A 104 7.74 -5.68 -1.31
C LEU A 104 7.28 -6.51 -0.13
N LEU A 105 6.44 -5.86 0.68
CA LEU A 105 5.77 -6.49 1.81
C LEU A 105 4.26 -6.39 1.62
N ASP A 106 3.61 -7.54 1.47
CA ASP A 106 2.16 -7.63 1.43
C ASP A 106 1.60 -8.12 2.77
N LEU A 107 0.93 -7.20 3.47
CA LEU A 107 0.21 -7.42 4.72
C LEU A 107 -1.28 -7.12 4.56
N SER A 108 -1.79 -7.07 3.33
CA SER A 108 -3.17 -6.70 3.05
C SER A 108 -4.18 -7.72 3.62
N GLY A 109 -5.41 -7.29 3.88
CA GLY A 109 -6.48 -8.21 4.32
C GLY A 109 -6.26 -8.82 5.71
N ASN A 110 -5.51 -8.17 6.59
CA ASN A 110 -5.24 -8.61 7.95
C ASN A 110 -6.06 -7.83 8.98
N ARG A 111 -5.74 -7.96 10.28
CA ARG A 111 -6.38 -7.28 11.41
C ARG A 111 -5.40 -6.35 12.13
N LEU A 112 -4.44 -5.79 11.40
CA LEU A 112 -3.42 -4.91 11.96
C LEU A 112 -4.09 -3.63 12.44
N ARG A 113 -3.89 -3.28 13.72
CA ARG A 113 -4.44 -2.05 14.31
C ARG A 113 -3.42 -0.92 14.41
N LYS A 114 -2.13 -1.25 14.43
CA LYS A 114 -1.02 -0.32 14.56
C LYS A 114 0.19 -0.84 13.80
N ILE A 115 1.03 0.09 13.35
CA ILE A 115 2.38 -0.20 12.85
C ILE A 115 3.35 0.25 13.93
N VAL A 116 4.26 -0.65 14.32
CA VAL A 116 5.36 -0.30 15.22
C VAL A 116 6.33 0.57 14.44
N LYS A 117 6.63 1.77 14.94
CA LYS A 117 7.22 2.86 14.15
C LYS A 117 8.57 2.54 13.50
N ASP A 118 9.32 1.61 14.09
CA ASP A 118 10.69 1.24 13.75
C ASP A 118 10.80 -0.14 13.08
N ILE A 119 9.66 -0.81 12.85
CA ILE A 119 9.65 -2.15 12.26
C ILE A 119 10.29 -2.19 10.87
N PHE A 120 10.27 -1.07 10.15
CA PHE A 120 10.85 -0.97 8.82
C PHE A 120 12.27 -0.40 8.79
N LEU A 121 12.88 -0.08 9.94
CA LEU A 121 14.25 0.47 9.99
C LEU A 121 15.29 -0.41 9.27
N PRO A 122 15.28 -1.75 9.37
CA PRO A 122 16.32 -2.58 8.75
C PRO A 122 16.20 -2.74 7.23
N TYR A 123 15.07 -2.35 6.61
CA TYR A 123 14.77 -2.71 5.22
C TYR A 123 15.04 -1.54 4.27
N GLU A 124 16.33 -1.32 3.99
CA GLU A 124 16.80 -0.23 3.13
C GLU A 124 16.36 -0.34 1.66
N LYS A 125 15.86 -1.52 1.25
CA LYS A 125 15.38 -1.80 -0.11
C LYS A 125 13.86 -1.84 -0.21
N LEU A 126 13.12 -1.68 0.90
CA LEU A 126 11.66 -1.81 0.90
C LEU A 126 11.03 -0.68 0.09
N ASP A 127 10.55 -1.00 -1.10
CA ASP A 127 9.99 -0.06 -2.07
C ASP A 127 8.46 0.03 -1.96
N THR A 128 7.80 -1.13 -1.84
CA THR A 128 6.35 -1.23 -1.86
C THR A 128 5.83 -1.86 -0.57
N LEU A 129 4.95 -1.14 0.12
CA LEU A 129 4.28 -1.61 1.34
C LEU A 129 2.76 -1.63 1.14
N LEU A 130 2.19 -2.84 1.13
CA LEU A 130 0.76 -3.08 1.02
C LEU A 130 0.20 -3.42 2.40
N ILE A 131 -0.60 -2.50 2.94
CA ILE A 131 -1.22 -2.60 4.27
C ILE A 131 -2.70 -2.21 4.21
N ASN A 132 -3.30 -2.33 3.01
CA ASN A 132 -4.73 -2.12 2.79
C ASN A 132 -5.58 -3.20 3.46
N ASP A 133 -6.88 -2.93 3.57
CA ASP A 133 -7.86 -3.88 4.12
C ASP A 133 -7.47 -4.37 5.53
N ASN A 134 -7.13 -3.42 6.40
CA ASN A 134 -6.73 -3.64 7.78
C ASN A 134 -7.51 -2.70 8.73
N GLU A 135 -7.12 -2.63 10.00
CA GLU A 135 -7.75 -1.80 11.02
C GLU A 135 -6.82 -0.67 11.52
N ILE A 136 -5.90 -0.21 10.67
CA ILE A 136 -4.80 0.65 11.10
C ILE A 136 -5.28 2.02 11.55
N LEU A 137 -4.79 2.43 12.72
CA LEU A 137 -4.74 3.81 13.17
C LEU A 137 -3.31 4.34 13.07
N LEU A 138 -3.12 5.50 12.46
CA LEU A 138 -1.78 6.08 12.28
C LEU A 138 -1.33 6.88 13.51
N PRO A 139 -0.18 6.54 14.14
CA PRO A 139 0.48 7.41 15.11
C PRO A 139 1.10 8.66 14.45
N LYS A 140 1.79 9.51 15.23
CA LYS A 140 2.39 10.75 14.71
C LYS A 140 3.50 10.49 13.68
N THR A 141 4.24 9.41 13.82
CA THR A 141 5.39 9.03 12.97
C THR A 141 5.44 7.50 12.78
N PRO A 142 4.54 6.92 11.97
CA PRO A 142 4.42 5.46 11.80
C PRO A 142 5.54 4.80 11.01
N PHE A 143 6.29 5.56 10.22
CA PHE A 143 7.25 5.03 9.24
C PHE A 143 8.64 5.63 9.48
N LEU A 144 9.20 5.43 10.68
CA LEU A 144 10.47 6.05 11.05
C LEU A 144 11.59 5.59 10.09
N ASN A 145 12.32 6.55 9.53
CA ASN A 145 13.43 6.34 8.58
C ASN A 145 13.13 5.37 7.42
N SER A 146 11.87 5.22 7.00
CA SER A 146 11.47 4.33 5.89
C SER A 146 11.70 4.99 4.52
N LYS A 147 12.93 5.44 4.27
CA LYS A 147 13.29 6.28 3.12
C LYS A 147 13.15 5.59 1.77
N SER A 148 13.23 4.26 1.74
CA SER A 148 13.18 3.47 0.51
C SER A 148 11.78 3.34 -0.10
N ILE A 149 10.73 3.54 0.71
CA ILE A 149 9.35 3.29 0.27
C ILE A 149 8.93 4.33 -0.78
N SER A 150 8.61 3.85 -1.98
CA SER A 150 8.05 4.66 -3.08
C SER A 150 6.54 4.47 -3.22
N THR A 151 6.01 3.31 -2.82
CA THR A 151 4.58 3.00 -2.92
C THR A 151 4.03 2.54 -1.58
N LEU A 152 3.03 3.27 -1.06
CA LEU A 152 2.37 2.97 0.19
C LEU A 152 0.86 2.86 -0.01
N VAL A 153 0.31 1.68 0.29
CA VAL A 153 -1.13 1.39 0.14
C VAL A 153 -1.76 1.22 1.51
N LEU A 154 -2.50 2.24 1.95
CA LEU A 154 -3.24 2.32 3.21
C LEU A 154 -4.77 2.32 3.00
N SER A 155 -5.23 1.98 1.80
CA SER A 155 -6.66 1.98 1.46
C SER A 155 -7.47 1.02 2.32
N ASN A 156 -8.75 1.33 2.54
CA ASN A 156 -9.66 0.53 3.36
C ASN A 156 -9.12 0.23 4.77
N ASN A 157 -8.69 1.27 5.49
CA ASN A 157 -8.31 1.22 6.90
C ASN A 157 -9.26 2.08 7.75
N LYS A 158 -8.89 2.37 9.00
CA LYS A 158 -9.70 3.17 9.94
C LYS A 158 -9.09 4.54 10.22
N ILE A 159 -8.39 5.12 9.26
CA ILE A 159 -7.67 6.38 9.43
C ILE A 159 -8.66 7.55 9.44
N LYS A 160 -8.77 8.22 10.59
CA LYS A 160 -9.67 9.38 10.78
C LYS A 160 -8.97 10.73 10.62
N LYS A 161 -7.69 10.79 10.94
CA LYS A 161 -6.89 12.02 10.93
C LYS A 161 -5.46 11.72 10.50
N LEU A 162 -4.89 12.63 9.72
CA LEU A 162 -3.47 12.68 9.42
C LEU A 162 -2.85 13.80 10.24
N LYS A 163 -1.73 13.51 10.92
CA LYS A 163 -0.95 14.56 11.59
C LYS A 163 -0.01 15.19 10.56
N LEU A 164 0.45 16.41 10.83
CA LEU A 164 1.36 17.15 9.95
C LEU A 164 2.58 16.32 9.51
N ASN A 165 3.13 15.52 10.43
CA ASN A 165 4.39 14.80 10.21
C ASN A 165 4.18 13.30 9.89
N THR A 166 2.95 12.87 9.59
CA THR A 166 2.64 11.44 9.40
C THR A 166 3.49 10.79 8.31
N PHE A 167 3.79 11.51 7.22
CA PHE A 167 4.57 11.00 6.09
C PHE A 167 5.95 11.67 5.94
N MET A 168 6.39 12.45 6.93
CA MET A 168 7.65 13.23 6.87
C MET A 168 8.90 12.36 6.65
N GLN A 169 8.82 11.08 7.03
CA GLN A 169 9.92 10.12 6.95
C GLN A 169 9.90 9.26 5.68
N LEU A 170 9.06 9.62 4.70
CA LEU A 170 8.92 8.97 3.39
C LEU A 170 9.32 9.92 2.25
N PRO A 171 10.57 10.43 2.20
CA PRO A 171 10.96 11.45 1.24
C PRO A 171 10.81 11.01 -0.22
N ASN A 172 10.96 9.71 -0.51
CA ASN A 172 10.91 9.15 -1.86
C ASN A 172 9.52 8.64 -2.27
N LEU A 173 8.47 8.93 -1.49
CA LEU A 173 7.14 8.44 -1.78
C LEU A 173 6.61 9.01 -3.10
N VAL A 174 6.22 8.14 -4.01
CA VAL A 174 5.66 8.46 -5.34
C VAL A 174 4.16 8.22 -5.37
N LYS A 175 3.70 7.13 -4.75
CA LYS A 175 2.29 6.71 -4.76
C LYS A 175 1.80 6.51 -3.33
N LEU A 176 0.73 7.21 -2.98
CA LEU A 176 0.07 7.11 -1.69
C LEU A 176 -1.42 6.86 -1.87
N TYR A 177 -1.88 5.71 -1.40
CA TYR A 177 -3.28 5.34 -1.46
C TYR A 177 -3.91 5.37 -0.06
N LEU A 178 -4.90 6.24 0.12
CA LEU A 178 -5.65 6.45 1.34
C LEU A 178 -7.17 6.32 1.08
N ASP A 179 -7.57 5.69 -0.02
CA ASP A 179 -8.98 5.51 -0.36
C ASP A 179 -9.73 4.74 0.72
N ARG A 180 -11.05 4.94 0.81
CA ARG A 180 -11.92 4.14 1.69
C ARG A 180 -11.49 4.20 3.15
N ASN A 181 -11.01 5.35 3.60
CA ASN A 181 -10.72 5.63 5.01
C ASN A 181 -11.82 6.51 5.61
N LEU A 182 -11.57 7.09 6.79
CA LEU A 182 -12.52 7.91 7.54
C LEU A 182 -12.05 9.37 7.64
N LEU A 183 -11.22 9.83 6.69
CA LEU A 183 -10.66 11.18 6.70
C LEU A 183 -11.76 12.21 6.41
N ASN A 184 -11.88 13.23 7.24
CA ASN A 184 -12.83 14.33 7.01
C ASN A 184 -12.16 15.69 6.80
N GLN A 185 -10.86 15.77 7.09
CA GLN A 185 -10.00 16.94 6.88
C GLN A 185 -8.56 16.48 6.74
N VAL A 186 -7.75 17.27 6.06
CA VAL A 186 -6.29 17.10 6.01
C VAL A 186 -5.65 18.47 6.26
N ASN A 187 -4.57 18.49 7.05
CA ASN A 187 -3.81 19.71 7.21
C ASN A 187 -3.14 20.05 5.87
N PRO A 188 -3.16 21.33 5.41
CA PRO A 188 -2.61 21.70 4.12
C PRO A 188 -1.16 21.27 3.90
N ASN A 189 -0.37 21.23 4.97
CA ASN A 189 1.05 20.96 4.92
C ASN A 189 1.42 19.49 5.19
N THR A 190 0.44 18.59 5.39
CA THR A 190 0.68 17.16 5.70
C THR A 190 1.56 16.46 4.65
N PHE A 191 1.54 16.93 3.41
CA PHE A 191 2.24 16.30 2.29
C PHE A 191 3.42 17.14 1.74
N ASN A 192 3.74 18.30 2.34
CA ASN A 192 4.77 19.22 1.83
C ASN A 192 6.17 18.60 1.73
N THR A 193 6.46 17.56 2.50
CA THR A 193 7.77 16.90 2.47
C THR A 193 7.90 15.87 1.35
N LEU A 194 6.79 15.47 0.71
CA LEU A 194 6.74 14.42 -0.29
C LEU A 194 7.05 14.97 -1.69
N LYS A 195 8.32 15.32 -1.91
CA LYS A 195 8.79 16.01 -3.13
C LYS A 195 8.63 15.19 -4.42
N HIS A 196 8.52 13.87 -4.29
CA HIS A 196 8.39 12.94 -5.42
C HIS A 196 6.97 12.40 -5.60
N LEU A 197 6.00 12.87 -4.81
CA LEU A 197 4.63 12.35 -4.86
C LEU A 197 3.97 12.72 -6.19
N LYS A 198 3.53 11.69 -6.92
CA LYS A 198 2.84 11.82 -8.21
C LYS A 198 1.38 11.41 -8.13
N TYR A 199 1.04 10.46 -7.25
CA TYR A 199 -0.31 9.94 -7.13
C TYR A 199 -0.74 9.95 -5.66
N LEU A 200 -1.80 10.71 -5.38
CA LEU A 200 -2.41 10.77 -4.06
C LEU A 200 -3.90 10.43 -4.18
N HIS A 201 -4.26 9.26 -3.69
CA HIS A 201 -5.64 8.81 -3.68
C HIS A 201 -6.28 9.03 -2.31
N LEU A 202 -7.37 9.79 -2.29
CA LEU A 202 -8.16 10.17 -1.12
C LEU A 202 -9.66 9.90 -1.37
N GLY A 203 -9.98 9.04 -2.34
CA GLY A 203 -11.35 8.71 -2.70
C GLY A 203 -12.10 7.99 -1.60
N SER A 204 -13.43 8.06 -1.62
CA SER A 204 -14.31 7.37 -0.68
C SER A 204 -13.95 7.61 0.80
N ASN A 205 -13.60 8.85 1.13
CA ASN A 205 -13.41 9.33 2.50
C ASN A 205 -14.66 10.12 2.95
N GLN A 206 -14.52 10.99 3.96
CA GLN A 206 -15.60 11.78 4.56
C GLN A 206 -15.42 13.30 4.35
N PHE A 207 -14.74 13.71 3.27
CA PHE A 207 -14.55 15.13 2.97
C PHE A 207 -15.86 15.78 2.54
N LYS A 208 -16.24 16.86 3.23
CA LYS A 208 -17.43 17.68 2.91
C LYS A 208 -17.12 18.85 1.97
N ALA A 209 -15.86 19.23 1.87
CA ALA A 209 -15.32 20.23 0.95
C ALA A 209 -13.97 19.73 0.41
N LEU A 210 -13.50 20.25 -0.72
CA LEU A 210 -12.16 19.93 -1.19
C LEU A 210 -11.11 20.38 -0.18
N PRO A 211 -10.18 19.51 0.24
CA PRO A 211 -9.11 19.91 1.14
C PRO A 211 -8.11 20.79 0.38
N GLN A 212 -7.71 21.91 1.01
CA GLN A 212 -6.60 22.71 0.51
C GLN A 212 -5.31 21.94 0.81
N ILE A 213 -4.80 21.21 -0.17
CA ILE A 213 -3.55 20.46 -0.06
C ILE A 213 -2.45 21.26 -0.74
N ALA A 214 -1.37 21.54 0.00
CA ALA A 214 -0.13 22.01 -0.58
C ALA A 214 0.71 20.78 -0.98
N LEU A 215 1.02 20.68 -2.27
CA LEU A 215 2.02 19.77 -2.81
C LEU A 215 3.14 20.59 -3.42
N VAL A 216 4.36 20.07 -3.30
CA VAL A 216 5.54 20.70 -3.92
C VAL A 216 5.52 20.52 -5.44
N GLN A 217 4.90 19.43 -5.92
CA GLN A 217 4.77 19.09 -7.33
C GLN A 217 3.46 19.61 -7.91
N SER A 218 3.52 20.37 -9.01
CA SER A 218 2.35 20.92 -9.71
C SER A 218 1.59 19.88 -10.55
N GLU A 219 2.20 18.74 -10.88
CA GLU A 219 1.62 17.71 -11.75
C GLU A 219 1.06 16.48 -10.99
N ALA A 220 1.01 16.55 -9.66
CA ALA A 220 0.52 15.43 -8.87
C ALA A 220 -0.98 15.18 -9.16
N VAL A 221 -1.32 13.92 -9.43
CA VAL A 221 -2.69 13.47 -9.64
C VAL A 221 -3.35 13.25 -8.28
N LEU A 222 -4.39 14.04 -8.01
CA LEU A 222 -5.19 13.95 -6.80
C LEU A 222 -6.54 13.30 -7.13
N ILE A 223 -6.89 12.25 -6.40
CA ILE A 223 -8.16 11.52 -6.62
C ILE A 223 -9.03 11.63 -5.38
N PHE A 224 -10.21 12.23 -5.54
CA PHE A 224 -11.17 12.47 -4.45
C PHE A 224 -12.53 11.80 -4.67
N LYS A 225 -12.68 10.99 -5.72
CA LYS A 225 -13.96 10.38 -6.10
C LYS A 225 -14.61 9.63 -4.93
N GLY A 226 -15.92 9.80 -4.75
CA GLY A 226 -16.71 9.09 -3.73
C GLY A 226 -16.73 9.75 -2.34
N ASN A 227 -16.24 10.99 -2.21
CA ASN A 227 -16.40 11.79 -0.99
C ASN A 227 -17.75 12.53 -0.97
N PRO A 228 -18.35 12.77 0.23
CA PRO A 228 -19.64 13.44 0.37
C PRO A 228 -19.50 14.98 0.30
N PHE A 229 -19.02 15.50 -0.83
CA PHE A 229 -18.87 16.94 -1.02
C PHE A 229 -20.22 17.64 -1.08
N ASN A 230 -20.43 18.62 -0.20
CA ASN A 230 -21.60 19.50 -0.21
C ASN A 230 -21.23 20.98 -0.36
N LYS A 231 -19.93 21.30 -0.32
CA LYS A 231 -19.35 22.60 -0.65
C LYS A 231 -18.25 22.38 -1.69
N ILE A 232 -18.64 22.38 -2.96
CA ILE A 232 -17.69 22.47 -4.08
C ILE A 232 -17.78 23.90 -4.57
N ASN A 233 -16.71 24.69 -4.40
CA ASN A 233 -16.66 26.01 -5.01
C ASN A 233 -16.60 25.82 -6.53
N VAL A 234 -17.23 26.70 -7.32
CA VAL A 234 -17.18 26.61 -8.78
C VAL A 234 -15.73 26.65 -9.27
N ASN A 235 -14.85 27.38 -8.56
CA ASN A 235 -13.41 27.44 -8.84
C ASN A 235 -12.64 26.13 -8.56
N ASP A 236 -13.21 25.25 -7.74
CA ASP A 236 -12.62 23.96 -7.35
C ASP A 236 -12.82 22.88 -8.41
N THR A 237 -13.72 23.09 -9.38
CA THR A 237 -14.06 22.12 -10.44
C THR A 237 -12.91 21.85 -11.41
N SER A 238 -11.98 22.81 -11.57
CA SER A 238 -10.76 22.63 -12.37
C SER A 238 -9.74 21.65 -11.78
N ARG A 239 -9.95 21.20 -10.53
CA ARG A 239 -9.07 20.30 -9.77
C ARG A 239 -9.66 18.89 -9.57
N ILE A 240 -10.83 18.61 -10.15
CA ILE A 240 -11.57 17.34 -10.04
C ILE A 240 -11.49 16.57 -11.35
#